data_AF-A0A263CV63-F1
#
_entry.id   AF-A0A263CV63-F1
#
_cell.length_a   1.000
_cell.length_b   1.000
_cell.length_c   1.000
_cell.angle_alpha   90.00
_cell.angle_beta   90.00
_cell.angle_gamma   90.00
#
_symmetry.space_group_name_H-M   'P 1'
#
loop_
_entity.id
_entity.type
_entity.pdbx_description
1 polymer ?
#
loop_
_entity_poly.entity_id
_entity_poly.type
_entity_poly.pdbx_seq_one_letter_code
_entity_poly.pdbx_strand_id
1 'polypeptide(L)'
;MSSLTTPTKGSNPAEKAAGATAKWADDRYHLAKGMRHQLNKVFPTHWSFLLGEIALYSFIILLLSGVYLTLFFDPSMEEVIYNGSYVNLQGVEMTRA
;
A
#
# COMPACT_ATOMS: atom_id res chain seq x y z
N MET A 1 -41.34 24.29 2.05
CA MET A 1 -40.24 25.03 2.68
C MET A 1 -38.94 24.29 2.42
N SER A 2 -38.19 24.71 1.40
CA SER A 2 -36.93 24.06 0.97
C SER A 2 -35.89 25.16 0.80
N SER A 3 -34.90 25.18 1.68
CA SER A 3 -33.87 26.23 1.72
C SER A 3 -32.65 25.78 2.52
N LEU A 4 -32.04 24.64 2.17
CA LEU A 4 -30.80 24.18 2.80
C LEU A 4 -29.88 23.45 1.80
N THR A 5 -29.72 24.01 0.60
CA THR A 5 -28.63 23.62 -0.32
C THR A 5 -27.87 24.86 -0.75
N THR A 6 -27.17 25.50 0.19
CA THR A 6 -26.13 26.46 -0.16
C THR A 6 -24.89 25.66 -0.55
N PRO A 7 -24.43 25.70 -1.82
CA PRO A 7 -23.11 25.18 -2.14
C PRO A 7 -22.10 26.10 -1.44
N THR A 8 -21.50 25.62 -0.35
CA THR A 8 -20.37 26.30 0.29
C THR A 8 -19.22 26.28 -0.70
N LYS A 9 -19.13 27.32 -1.53
CA LYS A 9 -17.96 27.59 -2.35
C LYS A 9 -16.79 27.71 -1.39
N GLY A 10 -15.91 26.70 -1.38
CA GLY A 10 -14.75 26.62 -0.51
C GLY A 10 -14.03 27.97 -0.46
N SER A 11 -14.03 28.59 0.71
CA SER A 11 -13.42 29.90 0.92
C SER A 11 -11.89 29.80 0.94
N ASN A 12 -11.34 28.58 1.02
CA ASN A 12 -9.92 28.32 1.11
C ASN A 12 -9.29 28.11 -0.30
N PRO A 13 -8.19 28.79 -0.66
CA PRO A 13 -7.51 28.60 -1.94
C PRO A 13 -7.10 27.14 -2.23
N ALA A 14 -6.76 26.36 -1.19
CA ALA A 14 -6.43 24.93 -1.32
C ALA A 14 -7.62 24.09 -1.83
N GLU A 15 -8.84 24.37 -1.36
CA GLU A 15 -10.06 23.68 -1.79
C GLU A 15 -10.41 24.02 -3.24
N LYS A 16 -10.19 25.27 -3.66
CA LYS A 16 -10.39 25.70 -5.05
C LYS A 16 -9.39 25.01 -5.99
N ALA A 17 -8.13 24.91 -5.59
CA ALA A 17 -7.11 24.20 -6.35
C ALA A 17 -7.44 22.71 -6.47
N ALA A 18 -7.83 22.06 -5.36
CA ALA A 18 -8.26 20.66 -5.37
C ALA A 18 -9.52 20.42 -6.21
N GLY A 19 -10.50 21.32 -6.18
CA GLY A 19 -11.69 21.25 -7.03
C GLY A 19 -11.37 21.41 -8.52
N ALA A 20 -10.42 22.28 -8.87
CA ALA A 20 -9.97 22.47 -10.24
C ALA A 20 -9.22 21.24 -10.78
N THR A 21 -8.34 20.62 -9.99
CA THR A 21 -7.63 19.39 -10.39
C THR A 21 -8.57 18.20 -10.49
N ALA A 22 -9.52 18.06 -9.56
CA ALA A 22 -10.54 17.02 -9.62
C ALA A 22 -11.42 17.15 -10.88
N LYS A 23 -11.85 18.38 -11.23
CA LYS A 23 -12.61 18.64 -12.45
C LYS A 23 -11.80 18.31 -13.71
N TRP A 24 -10.54 18.74 -13.76
CA TRP A 24 -9.63 18.45 -14.88
C TRP A 24 -9.43 16.95 -15.10
N ALA A 25 -9.36 16.17 -14.02
CA ALA A 25 -9.22 14.71 -14.08
C ALA A 25 -10.53 14.04 -14.50
N ASP A 26 -11.67 14.50 -13.99
CA ASP A 26 -12.99 13.96 -14.36
C ASP A 26 -13.36 14.29 -15.82
N ASP A 27 -12.98 15.47 -16.34
CA ASP A 27 -13.18 15.82 -17.75
C ASP A 27 -12.42 14.90 -18.71
N ARG A 28 -11.32 14.26 -18.25
CA ARG A 28 -10.49 13.34 -19.06
C ARG A 28 -10.89 11.90 -18.93
N TYR A 29 -11.12 11.46 -17.69
CA TYR A 29 -11.25 10.05 -17.37
C TYR A 29 -12.67 9.68 -16.95
N HIS A 30 -13.56 10.66 -16.72
CA HIS A 30 -14.94 10.48 -16.27
C HIS A 30 -15.05 9.52 -15.07
N LEU A 31 -14.08 9.60 -14.15
CA LEU A 31 -13.92 8.66 -13.04
C LEU A 31 -14.97 8.87 -11.94
N ALA A 32 -15.61 10.03 -11.87
CA ALA A 32 -16.51 10.36 -10.77
C ALA A 32 -17.66 9.35 -10.61
N LYS A 33 -18.23 8.87 -11.72
CA LYS A 33 -19.34 7.90 -11.68
C LYS A 33 -18.87 6.52 -11.19
N GLY A 34 -17.72 6.05 -11.67
CA GLY A 34 -17.14 4.77 -11.25
C GLY A 34 -16.65 4.79 -9.81
N MET A 35 -15.94 5.86 -9.42
CA MET A 35 -15.46 6.06 -8.06
C MET A 35 -16.62 6.12 -7.06
N ARG A 36 -17.70 6.84 -7.39
CA ARG A 36 -18.89 6.91 -6.53
C ARG A 36 -19.51 5.54 -6.30
N HIS A 37 -19.53 4.66 -7.30
CA HIS A 37 -20.05 3.30 -7.13
C HIS A 37 -19.17 2.48 -6.17
N GLN A 38 -17.85 2.56 -6.31
CA GLN A 38 -16.92 1.82 -5.45
C GLN A 38 -16.90 2.32 -4.02
N LEU A 39 -16.99 3.64 -3.80
CA LEU A 39 -17.02 4.24 -2.45
C LEU A 39 -18.33 3.97 -1.71
N ASN A 40 -19.46 3.89 -2.42
CA ASN A 40 -20.75 3.52 -1.82
C ASN A 40 -20.95 2.01 -1.70
N LYS A 41 -19.90 1.22 -1.93
CA LYS A 41 -19.95 -0.24 -1.78
C LYS A 41 -20.02 -0.59 -0.30
N VAL A 42 -21.14 -1.17 0.11
CA VAL A 42 -21.35 -1.60 1.50
C VAL A 42 -20.71 -2.97 1.69
N PHE A 43 -19.89 -3.11 2.74
CA PHE A 43 -19.27 -4.37 3.13
C PHE A 43 -19.95 -4.96 4.36
N PRO A 44 -20.13 -6.28 4.45
CA PRO A 44 -20.66 -6.94 5.64
C PRO A 44 -19.76 -6.75 6.87
N THR A 45 -20.34 -6.57 8.06
CA THR A 45 -19.60 -6.32 9.31
C THR A 45 -19.29 -7.58 10.12
N HIS A 46 -19.35 -8.76 9.49
CA HIS A 46 -19.09 -10.01 10.18
C HIS A 46 -17.59 -10.24 10.35
N TRP A 47 -17.14 -10.67 11.53
CA TRP A 47 -15.71 -10.83 11.86
C TRP A 47 -14.94 -11.69 10.86
N SER A 48 -15.55 -12.75 10.33
CA SER A 48 -14.91 -13.66 9.37
C SER A 48 -14.58 -12.97 8.04
N PHE A 49 -15.27 -11.89 7.68
CA PHE A 49 -14.97 -11.11 6.48
C PHE A 49 -13.56 -10.48 6.53
N LEU A 50 -13.11 -10.10 7.73
CA LEU A 50 -11.80 -9.46 7.94
C LEU A 50 -10.61 -10.44 7.79
N LEU A 51 -10.85 -11.75 7.80
CA LEU A 51 -9.76 -12.73 7.65
C LEU A 51 -9.04 -12.58 6.29
N GLY A 52 -9.78 -12.23 5.24
CA GLY A 52 -9.20 -11.93 3.93
C GLY A 52 -8.33 -10.67 3.94
N GLU A 53 -8.74 -9.65 4.67
CA GLU A 53 -7.94 -8.43 4.84
C GLU A 53 -6.64 -8.71 5.59
N ILE A 54 -6.65 -9.57 6.61
CA ILE A 54 -5.43 -9.98 7.32
C ILE A 54 -4.44 -10.63 6.35
N ALA A 55 -4.90 -11.54 5.49
CA ALA A 55 -4.05 -12.16 4.48
C ALA A 55 -3.47 -11.11 3.50
N LEU A 56 -4.30 -10.16 3.05
CA LEU A 56 -3.86 -9.09 2.15
C LEU A 56 -2.82 -8.17 2.80
N TYR A 57 -3.05 -7.72 4.03
CA TYR A 57 -2.10 -6.86 4.74
C TYR A 57 -0.80 -7.59 5.05
N SER A 58 -0.86 -8.87 5.42
CA SER A 58 0.33 -9.70 5.62
C SER A 58 1.12 -9.83 4.32
N PHE A 59 0.46 -10.03 3.20
CA PHE A 59 1.09 -10.07 1.88
C PHE A 59 1.76 -8.75 1.50
N ILE A 60 1.13 -7.60 1.78
CA ILE A 60 1.74 -6.29 1.55
C ILE A 60 3.02 -6.13 2.40
N ILE A 61 2.97 -6.52 3.67
CA ILE A 61 4.16 -6.49 4.55
C ILE A 61 5.27 -7.37 3.99
N LEU A 62 4.95 -8.59 3.54
CA LEU A 62 5.91 -9.51 2.92
C LEU A 62 6.53 -8.95 1.64
N LEU A 63 5.77 -8.23 0.81
CA LEU A 63 6.34 -7.58 -0.36
C LEU A 63 7.30 -6.46 0.02
N LEU A 64 6.90 -5.60 0.97
CA LEU A 64 7.75 -4.48 1.38
C LEU A 64 9.05 -4.97 2.05
N SER A 65 8.95 -5.92 2.98
CA SER A 65 10.13 -6.49 3.64
C SER A 65 10.94 -7.39 2.71
N GLY A 66 10.28 -8.19 1.88
CA GLY A 66 10.91 -9.06 0.91
C GLY A 66 11.73 -8.28 -0.12
N VAL A 67 11.14 -7.24 -0.73
CA VAL A 67 11.88 -6.37 -1.68
C VAL A 67 13.11 -5.77 -1.01
N TYR A 68 13.00 -5.29 0.24
CA TYR A 68 14.17 -4.82 0.97
C TYR A 68 15.23 -5.90 1.15
N LEU A 69 14.86 -7.10 1.61
CA LEU A 69 15.78 -8.21 1.84
C LEU A 69 16.45 -8.70 0.56
N THR A 70 15.76 -8.68 -0.59
CA THR A 70 16.33 -9.10 -1.88
C THR A 70 17.52 -8.25 -2.33
N LEU A 71 17.65 -7.01 -1.83
CA LEU A 71 18.81 -6.16 -2.13
C LEU A 71 20.09 -6.61 -1.40
N PHE A 72 19.96 -7.37 -0.31
CA PHE A 72 21.06 -7.81 0.53
C PHE A 72 21.33 -9.32 0.45
N PHE A 73 20.37 -10.08 -0.08
CA PHE A 73 20.46 -11.53 -0.20
C PHE A 73 21.21 -11.94 -1.46
N ASP A 74 22.22 -12.80 -1.32
CA ASP A 74 23.02 -13.33 -2.43
C ASP A 74 22.68 -14.81 -2.65
N PRO A 75 21.83 -15.16 -3.65
CA PRO A 75 21.41 -16.53 -3.88
C PRO A 75 22.53 -17.34 -4.56
N SER A 76 23.45 -17.89 -3.77
CA SER A 76 24.55 -18.76 -4.25
C SER A 76 24.73 -20.01 -3.39
N MET A 77 25.01 -21.14 -4.05
CA MET A 77 25.34 -22.43 -3.42
C MET A 77 26.86 -22.62 -3.23
N GLU A 78 27.66 -21.56 -3.41
CA GLU A 78 29.10 -21.60 -3.16
C GLU A 78 29.40 -21.80 -1.67
N GLU A 79 30.29 -22.74 -1.36
CA GLU A 79 30.76 -23.01 0.00
C GLU A 79 31.81 -21.96 0.41
N VAL A 80 31.53 -21.26 1.50
CA VAL A 80 32.39 -20.21 2.07
C VAL A 80 32.61 -20.43 3.55
N ILE A 81 33.78 -20.04 4.05
CA ILE A 81 34.08 -20.05 5.48
C ILE A 81 33.58 -18.75 6.10
N TYR A 82 32.79 -18.84 7.17
CA TYR A 82 32.30 -17.66 7.88
C TYR A 82 33.43 -16.91 8.59
N ASN A 83 33.61 -15.65 8.19
CA ASN A 83 34.58 -14.71 8.78
C ASN A 83 33.89 -13.43 9.28
N GLY A 84 32.59 -13.52 9.61
CA GLY A 84 31.78 -12.38 10.04
C GLY A 84 31.86 -12.07 11.53
N SER A 85 30.99 -11.17 11.97
CA SER A 85 30.94 -10.68 13.36
C SER A 85 30.37 -11.69 14.36
N TYR A 86 29.66 -12.72 13.91
CA TYR A 86 29.05 -13.72 14.77
C TYR A 86 30.06 -14.80 15.17
N VAL A 87 30.65 -14.63 16.36
CA VAL A 87 31.77 -15.45 16.86
C VAL A 87 31.52 -16.95 16.83
N ASN A 88 30.30 -17.40 17.14
CA ASN A 88 29.98 -18.83 17.22
C ASN A 88 30.00 -19.56 15.86
N LEU A 89 29.95 -18.83 14.73
CA LEU A 89 30.04 -19.43 13.40
C LEU A 89 31.44 -19.27 12.79
N GLN A 90 32.40 -18.65 13.46
CA GLN A 90 33.73 -18.43 12.88
C GLN A 90 34.43 -19.73 12.52
N GLY A 91 34.88 -19.84 11.26
CA GLY A 91 35.55 -21.02 10.74
C GLY A 91 34.62 -22.14 10.26
N VAL A 92 33.30 -21.96 10.33
CA VAL A 92 32.32 -22.94 9.84
C VAL A 92 32.08 -22.73 8.33
N GLU A 93 32.07 -23.83 7.57
CA GLU A 93 31.67 -23.87 6.16
C GLU A 93 30.16 -23.71 6.05
N MET A 94 29.72 -22.75 5.22
CA MET A 94 28.31 -22.49 4.95
C MET A 94 28.13 -22.09 3.48
N THR A 95 26.90 -22.18 2.99
CA THR A 95 26.56 -21.57 1.69
C THR A 95 26.55 -20.06 1.81
N ARG A 96 26.81 -19.37 0.70
CA ARG A 96 26.73 -17.92 0.62
C ARG A 96 25.29 -17.37 0.66
N ALA A 97 24.29 -18.24 0.45
CA ALA A 97 22.86 -17.96 0.61
C ALA A 97 22.42 -17.77 2.06
#